data_AF-A0A3S4DJU4-F1
#
_entry.id   AF-A0A3S4DJU4-F1
#
_cell.length_a   1.000
_cell.length_b   1.000
_cell.length_c   1.000
_cell.angle_alpha   90.00
_cell.angle_beta   90.00
_cell.angle_gamma   90.00
#
_symmetry.space_group_name_H-M   'P 1'
#
loop_
_entity.id
_entity.type
_entity.pdbx_description
1 polymer ?
#
loop_
_entity_poly.entity_id
_entity_poly.type
_entity_poly.pdbx_seq_one_letter_code
_entity_poly.pdbx_strand_id
1 'polypeptide(L)'
;MSFRDRLIDSLGAFANKFNSYRYIMAIKASFITLMPVIIVGAFSVLISNMVMDPKNGLASFAMFSFLADFKPIMSSINYATLSFLNIGAVFLIGIELGKINGSRSLFPRPAGGDLFYRGHADHR
;
A
#
# COMPACT_ATOMS: atom_id res chain seq x y z
N MET A 1 28.08 6.41 -28.45
CA MET A 1 27.05 6.02 -27.46
C MET A 1 25.96 5.28 -28.20
N SER A 2 25.73 4.03 -27.85
CA SER A 2 24.71 3.21 -28.49
C SER A 2 23.33 3.83 -28.25
N PHE A 3 22.38 3.64 -29.18
CA PHE A 3 20.99 4.07 -29.00
C PHE A 3 20.39 3.52 -27.69
N ARG A 4 20.82 2.32 -27.29
CA ARG A 4 20.46 1.71 -26.00
C ARG A 4 20.97 2.51 -24.80
N ASP A 5 22.20 3.01 -24.85
CA ASP A 5 22.79 3.79 -23.74
C ASP A 5 22.02 5.11 -23.55
N ARG A 6 21.68 5.79 -24.65
CA ARG A 6 20.86 7.01 -24.61
C ARG A 6 19.45 6.76 -24.08
N LEU A 7 18.86 5.61 -24.39
CA LEU A 7 17.56 5.20 -23.84
C LEU A 7 17.66 4.90 -22.35
N ILE A 8 18.70 4.20 -21.91
CA ILE A 8 18.94 3.88 -20.50
C ILE A 8 19.14 5.17 -19.70
N ASP A 9 19.95 6.10 -20.19
CA ASP A 9 20.19 7.40 -19.54
C ASP A 9 18.91 8.23 -19.44
N SER A 10 18.11 8.26 -20.52
CA SER A 10 16.83 8.98 -20.55
C SER A 10 15.80 8.36 -19.59
N LEU A 11 15.70 7.02 -19.56
CA LEU A 11 14.83 6.29 -18.63
C LEU A 11 15.28 6.47 -17.17
N GLY A 12 16.59 6.48 -16.92
CA GLY A 12 17.14 6.74 -15.60
C GLY A 12 16.81 8.14 -15.09
N ALA A 13 17.00 9.16 -15.93
CA ALA A 13 16.62 10.54 -15.62
C ALA A 13 15.10 10.67 -15.38
N PHE A 14 14.29 10.00 -16.19
CA PHE A 14 12.84 9.96 -16.00
C PHE A 14 12.43 9.28 -14.69
N ALA A 15 13.04 8.13 -14.35
CA ALA A 15 12.77 7.41 -13.12
C ALA A 15 13.11 8.24 -11.87
N ASN A 16 14.24 8.95 -11.89
CA ASN A 16 14.63 9.86 -10.82
C ASN A 16 13.60 10.99 -10.65
N LYS A 17 13.14 11.59 -11.76
CA LYS A 17 12.10 12.61 -11.73
C LYS A 17 10.77 12.03 -11.22
N PHE A 18 10.39 10.84 -11.66
CA PHE A 18 9.17 10.15 -11.24
C PHE A 18 9.16 9.87 -9.72
N ASN A 19 10.28 9.39 -9.17
CA ASN A 19 10.42 9.12 -7.74
C ASN A 19 10.44 10.41 -6.90
N SER A 20 10.89 11.53 -7.47
CA SER A 20 10.94 12.83 -6.77
C SER A 20 9.59 13.52 -6.58
N TYR A 21 8.52 13.07 -7.26
CA TYR A 21 7.20 13.68 -7.11
C TYR A 21 6.58 13.34 -5.74
N ARG A 22 6.22 14.39 -4.99
CA ARG A 22 5.60 14.29 -3.65
C ARG A 22 4.41 13.32 -3.58
N TYR A 23 3.55 13.32 -4.61
CA TYR A 23 2.37 12.45 -4.66
C TYR A 23 2.73 11.00 -4.91
N ILE A 24 3.68 10.73 -5.81
CA ILE A 24 4.15 9.37 -6.11
C ILE A 24 4.89 8.79 -4.89
N MET A 25 5.69 9.60 -4.21
CA MET A 25 6.37 9.20 -2.98
C MET A 25 5.38 8.79 -1.88
N ALA A 26 4.33 9.58 -1.66
CA ALA A 26 3.30 9.27 -0.67
C ALA A 26 2.50 8.00 -1.01
N ILE A 27 2.12 7.83 -2.28
CA ILE A 27 1.42 6.63 -2.75
C ILE A 27 2.29 5.40 -2.51
N LYS A 28 3.55 5.44 -2.94
CA LYS A 28 4.48 4.32 -2.77
C LYS A 28 4.65 3.92 -1.29
N ALA A 29 4.85 4.89 -0.39
CA ALA A 29 4.99 4.62 1.04
C ALA A 29 3.70 4.00 1.64
N SER A 30 2.54 4.48 1.21
CA SER A 30 1.24 3.97 1.66
C SER A 30 0.96 2.53 1.18
N PHE A 31 1.38 2.19 -0.04
CA PHE A 31 1.24 0.81 -0.54
C PHE A 31 2.24 -0.16 0.11
N ILE A 32 3.43 0.29 0.48
CA ILE A 32 4.40 -0.53 1.23
C ILE A 32 3.83 -0.94 2.60
N THR A 33 3.21 0.00 3.30
CA THR A 33 2.58 -0.25 4.61
C THR A 33 1.33 -1.13 4.51
N LEU A 34 0.64 -1.13 3.37
CA LEU A 34 -0.51 -2.01 3.09
C LEU A 34 -0.12 -3.41 2.59
N MET A 35 1.16 -3.69 2.29
CA MET A 35 1.60 -5.00 1.79
C MET A 35 1.09 -6.19 2.62
N PRO A 36 1.13 -6.18 3.97
CA PRO A 36 0.66 -7.33 4.77
C PRO A 36 -0.82 -7.64 4.52
N VAL A 37 -1.65 -6.61 4.40
CA VAL A 37 -3.10 -6.74 4.17
C VAL A 37 -3.36 -7.30 2.76
N ILE A 38 -2.64 -6.80 1.75
CA ILE A 38 -2.74 -7.30 0.37
C ILE A 38 -2.38 -8.78 0.30
N ILE A 39 -1.29 -9.18 0.97
CA ILE A 39 -0.81 -10.57 1.00
C ILE A 39 -1.90 -11.48 1.59
N VAL A 40 -2.49 -11.12 2.73
CA VAL A 40 -3.56 -11.91 3.36
C VAL A 40 -4.77 -12.06 2.44
N GLY A 41 -5.23 -10.98 1.80
CA GLY A 41 -6.35 -11.05 0.85
C GLY A 41 -6.06 -11.97 -0.34
N ALA A 42 -4.84 -11.89 -0.89
CA ALA A 42 -4.42 -12.76 -2.00
C ALA A 42 -4.43 -14.24 -1.58
N PHE A 43 -3.96 -14.56 -0.36
CA PHE A 43 -4.03 -15.92 0.17
C PHE A 43 -5.47 -16.43 0.33
N SER A 44 -6.40 -15.59 0.80
CA SER A 44 -7.82 -15.99 0.90
C SER A 44 -8.41 -16.35 -0.46
N VAL A 45 -8.05 -15.64 -1.53
CA VAL A 45 -8.48 -15.96 -2.90
C VAL A 45 -7.90 -17.28 -3.37
N LEU A 46 -6.60 -17.48 -3.15
CA LEU A 46 -5.90 -18.72 -3.50
C LEU A 46 -6.51 -19.92 -2.78
N ILE A 47 -6.75 -19.82 -1.47
CA ILE A 47 -7.37 -20.89 -0.67
C ILE A 47 -8.81 -21.14 -1.14
N SER A 48 -9.59 -20.09 -1.40
CA SER A 48 -10.96 -20.22 -1.92
C SER A 48 -11.01 -20.97 -3.25
N ASN A 49 -10.06 -20.74 -4.14
CA ASN A 49 -10.08 -21.29 -5.50
C ASN A 49 -9.35 -22.63 -5.65
N MET A 50 -8.24 -22.85 -4.93
CA MET A 50 -7.47 -24.09 -5.03
C MET A 50 -7.84 -25.13 -3.96
N VAL A 51 -8.22 -24.70 -2.76
CA VAL A 51 -8.43 -25.61 -1.63
C VAL A 51 -9.91 -25.91 -1.44
N MET A 52 -10.75 -24.88 -1.49
CA MET A 52 -12.17 -24.95 -1.10
C MET A 52 -13.15 -25.06 -2.29
N ASP A 53 -12.66 -25.15 -3.54
CA ASP A 53 -13.54 -25.26 -4.70
C ASP A 53 -13.98 -26.72 -4.96
N PRO A 54 -15.30 -27.05 -4.91
CA PRO A 54 -15.76 -28.42 -5.06
C PRO A 54 -15.62 -29.01 -6.48
N LYS A 55 -15.32 -28.18 -7.49
CA LYS A 55 -15.17 -28.62 -8.88
C LYS A 55 -13.72 -28.72 -9.33
N ASN A 56 -12.90 -27.71 -9.02
CA ASN A 56 -11.52 -27.63 -9.52
C ASN A 56 -10.46 -27.64 -8.40
N GLY A 57 -10.88 -27.68 -7.14
CA GLY A 57 -10.00 -27.64 -5.97
C GLY A 57 -9.99 -28.94 -5.17
N LEU A 58 -9.21 -28.94 -4.08
CA LEU A 58 -9.06 -30.09 -3.17
C LEU A 58 -10.39 -30.60 -2.58
N ALA A 59 -11.41 -29.74 -2.48
CA ALA A 59 -12.76 -30.12 -2.02
C ALA A 59 -13.55 -30.99 -3.02
N SER A 60 -13.01 -31.28 -4.21
CA SER A 60 -13.57 -32.26 -5.14
C SER A 60 -13.45 -33.70 -4.61
N PHE A 61 -12.47 -33.98 -3.75
CA PHE A 61 -12.33 -35.28 -3.11
C PHE A 61 -13.36 -35.46 -1.99
N ALA A 62 -14.05 -36.61 -1.96
CA ALA A 62 -15.11 -36.91 -0.99
C ALA A 62 -14.67 -36.80 0.49
N MET A 63 -13.38 -37.00 0.79
CA MET A 63 -12.80 -36.83 2.13
C MET A 63 -12.71 -35.35 2.57
N PHE A 64 -12.62 -34.41 1.61
CA PHE A 64 -12.44 -32.98 1.85
C PHE A 64 -13.65 -32.13 1.45
N SER A 65 -14.80 -32.74 1.15
CA SER A 65 -16.01 -32.02 0.75
C SER A 65 -16.48 -30.99 1.79
N PHE A 66 -16.16 -31.19 3.07
CA PHE A 66 -16.46 -30.23 4.15
C PHE A 66 -15.75 -28.87 3.99
N LEU A 67 -14.66 -28.79 3.22
CA LEU A 67 -13.97 -27.53 2.92
C LEU A 67 -14.83 -26.59 2.05
N ALA A 68 -15.76 -27.14 1.26
CA ALA A 68 -16.64 -26.35 0.40
C ALA A 68 -17.55 -25.41 1.21
N ASP A 69 -17.93 -25.80 2.43
CA ASP A 69 -18.78 -25.00 3.31
C ASP A 69 -18.07 -23.75 3.87
N PHE A 70 -16.73 -23.75 3.89
CA PHE A 70 -15.91 -22.62 4.33
C PHE A 70 -15.57 -21.63 3.22
N LYS A 71 -15.85 -21.97 1.95
CA LYS A 71 -15.67 -21.10 0.79
C LYS A 71 -16.29 -19.69 0.96
N PRO A 72 -17.53 -19.51 1.47
CA PRO A 72 -18.10 -18.17 1.69
C PRO A 72 -17.29 -17.32 2.68
N ILE A 73 -16.65 -17.93 3.69
CA ILE A 73 -15.81 -17.19 4.64
C ILE A 73 -14.58 -16.61 3.93
N MET A 74 -13.93 -17.39 3.06
CA MET A 74 -12.79 -16.88 2.28
C MET A 74 -13.21 -15.78 1.29
N SER A 75 -14.42 -15.88 0.73
CA SER A 75 -14.99 -14.81 -0.11
C SER A 75 -15.23 -13.53 0.69
N SER A 76 -15.77 -13.63 1.91
CA SER A 76 -15.95 -12.49 2.82
C SER A 76 -14.62 -11.84 3.22
N ILE A 77 -13.56 -12.62 3.44
CA ILE A 77 -12.23 -12.08 3.77
C ILE A 77 -11.64 -11.30 2.58
N ASN A 78 -11.81 -11.78 1.35
CA ASN A 78 -11.41 -11.01 0.16
C ASN A 78 -12.18 -9.68 0.08
N TYR A 79 -13.51 -9.71 0.24
CA TYR A 79 -14.32 -8.49 0.23
C TYR A 79 -13.90 -7.49 1.33
N ALA A 80 -13.64 -7.98 2.54
CA ALA A 80 -13.13 -7.16 3.63
C ALA A 80 -11.77 -6.56 3.26
N THR A 81 -10.85 -7.36 2.71
CA THR A 81 -9.52 -6.90 2.29
C THR A 81 -9.61 -5.78 1.26
N LEU A 82 -10.43 -5.93 0.22
CA LEU A 82 -10.64 -4.88 -0.79
C LEU A 82 -11.19 -3.60 -0.18
N SER A 83 -12.12 -3.73 0.76
CA SER A 83 -12.73 -2.59 1.47
C SER A 83 -11.72 -1.86 2.36
N PHE A 84 -10.91 -2.62 3.12
CA PHE A 84 -9.84 -2.07 3.96
C PHE A 84 -8.69 -1.47 3.15
N LEU A 85 -8.37 -2.03 1.99
CA LEU A 85 -7.39 -1.44 1.08
C LEU A 85 -7.84 -0.10 0.53
N ASN A 86 -9.12 0.04 0.17
CA ASN A 86 -9.64 1.28 -0.36
C ASN A 86 -9.56 2.42 0.69
N ILE A 87 -10.17 2.20 1.86
CA ILE A 87 -10.17 3.23 2.93
C ILE A 87 -8.77 3.42 3.52
N GLY A 88 -8.00 2.34 3.66
CA GLY A 88 -6.64 2.34 4.18
C GLY A 88 -5.68 3.09 3.27
N ALA A 89 -5.75 2.88 1.95
CA ALA A 89 -4.91 3.59 1.00
C ALA A 89 -5.18 5.09 1.04
N VAL A 90 -6.44 5.51 1.01
CA VAL A 90 -6.80 6.95 1.07
C VAL A 90 -6.29 7.58 2.36
N PHE A 91 -6.48 6.91 3.50
CA PHE A 91 -6.04 7.42 4.81
C PHE A 91 -4.52 7.53 4.91
N LEU A 92 -3.79 6.48 4.51
CA LEU A 92 -2.33 6.46 4.58
C LEU A 92 -1.71 7.45 3.60
N ILE A 93 -2.26 7.59 2.39
CA ILE A 93 -1.78 8.58 1.41
C ILE A 93 -1.93 9.99 1.98
N GLY A 94 -3.06 10.29 2.63
CA GLY A 94 -3.26 11.59 3.31
C GLY A 94 -2.21 11.87 4.37
N ILE A 95 -1.86 10.87 5.19
CA ILE A 95 -0.82 10.99 6.23
C ILE A 95 0.56 11.18 5.59
N GLU A 96 0.93 10.39 4.59
CA GLU A 96 2.23 10.47 3.92
C GLU A 96 2.40 11.80 3.17
N LEU A 97 1.34 12.32 2.55
CA LEU A 97 1.34 13.66 1.96
C LEU A 97 1.50 14.76 3.03
N GLY A 98 0.83 14.61 4.18
CA GLY A 98 0.98 15.53 5.31
C GLY A 98 2.41 15.58 5.84
N LYS A 99 3.07 14.41 5.96
CA LYS A 99 4.48 14.30 6.36
C LYS A 99 5.41 15.00 5.38
N ILE A 100 5.21 14.81 4.07
CA ILE A 100 6.04 15.43 3.03
C ILE A 100 5.86 16.97 3.02
N ASN A 101 4.67 17.46 3.34
CA ASN A 101 4.37 18.90 3.41
C ASN A 101 4.79 19.57 4.73
N GLY A 102 5.43 18.85 5.67
CA GLY A 102 5.95 19.42 6.92
C GLY A 102 4.99 19.36 8.12
N SER A 103 3.78 18.84 7.96
CA SER A 103 2.84 18.61 9.06
C SER A 103 3.22 17.32 9.79
N ARG A 104 4.11 17.41 10.79
CA ARG A 104 4.55 16.25 11.60
C ARG A 104 3.55 15.83 12.69
N SER A 105 2.25 15.90 12.43
CA SER A 105 1.24 15.48 13.41
C SER A 105 -0.09 15.10 12.76
N LEU A 106 -0.73 14.05 13.29
CA LEU A 106 -2.08 13.59 12.92
C LEU A 106 -3.15 14.71 13.07
N PHE A 107 -2.83 15.72 13.90
CA PHE A 107 -3.56 16.97 14.07
C PHE A 107 -2.65 18.14 13.70
N PRO A 108 -2.95 18.92 12.65
CA PRO A 108 -2.22 20.15 12.35
C PRO A 108 -2.16 21.05 13.59
N ARG A 109 -0.97 21.24 14.15
CA ARG A 109 -0.75 22.23 15.20
C ARG A 109 -0.93 23.62 14.55
N PRO A 110 -1.73 24.53 15.12
CA PRO A 110 -1.88 25.86 14.55
C PRO A 110 -0.50 26.52 14.45
N ALA A 111 -0.24 27.13 13.29
CA ALA A 111 1.05 27.65 12.80
C ALA A 111 1.74 28.72 13.68
N GLY A 112 1.24 29.00 14.89
CA GLY A 112 1.81 29.97 15.83
C GLY A 112 2.91 29.42 16.75
N GLY A 113 3.20 28.11 16.73
CA GLY A 113 4.19 27.50 17.62
C GLY A 113 5.64 27.52 17.10
N ASP A 114 5.84 27.66 15.80
CA ASP A 114 7.15 27.43 15.16
C ASP A 114 8.04 28.70 15.08
N LEU A 115 7.49 29.88 15.37
CA LEU A 115 8.29 31.10 15.51
C LEU A 115 9.04 31.18 16.85
N PHE A 116 8.62 30.42 17.88
CA PHE A 116 9.21 30.55 19.22
C PHE A 116 10.52 29.77 19.41
N TYR A 117 10.85 28.82 18.51
CA TYR A 117 12.04 27.97 18.63
C TYR A 117 13.17 28.29 17.64
N ARG A 118 12.97 29.23 16.70
CA ARG A 118 14.01 29.65 15.74
C ARG A 118 14.86 30.83 16.20
N GLY A 119 14.60 31.40 17.38
CA GLY A 119 15.35 32.54 17.93
C GLY A 119 16.64 32.22 18.70
N HIS A 120 16.98 30.94 18.92
CA HIS A 120 18.07 30.56 19.83
C HIS A 120 19.18 29.69 19.22
N ALA A 121 19.14 29.43 17.90
CA ALA A 121 20.07 28.50 17.26
C ALA A 121 20.95 29.12 16.17
N ASP A 122 21.07 30.45 16.11
CA ASP A 122 21.94 31.12 15.15
C ASP A 122 22.78 32.21 15.82
N HIS A 123 23.64 31.77 16.73
CA HIS A 123 24.81 32.51 17.20
C HIS A 123 25.76 31.48 17.81
N ARG A 124 26.56 30.80 16.98
CA ARG A 124 27.99 30.46 17.17
C ARG A 124 28.55 29.84 15.90
#